data_AF-A0AA40HV34-F1
#
_entry.id   AF-A0AA40HV34-F1
#
_cell.length_a   1.000
_cell.length_b   1.000
_cell.length_c   1.000
_cell.angle_alpha   90.00
_cell.angle_beta   90.00
_cell.angle_gamma   90.00
#
_symmetry.space_group_name_H-M   'P 1'
#
loop_
_entity.id
_entity.type
_entity.pdbx_description
1 polymer ?
#
loop_
_entity_poly.entity_id
_entity_poly.type
_entity_poly.pdbx_seq_one_letter_code
_entity_poly.pdbx_strand_id
1 'polypeptide(L)'
;MLRVQQSDVCLLITLKVDVGVVHFTPLTQPKIEQPFKLVEKVVQNVFQFRRKYCHRGLGMLFPEAQRLERTGRLLQWADVDPTLRPCQLSVSHFKSLCDGYRRMCDEDPHLFAYNFREELKNSKRAGLTRALTATHDKHQLPAILWENVYCTKPNNEQFSFSAMST
;
A
#
# COMPACT_ATOMS: atom_id res chain seq x y z
N MET A 1 -1.77 -38.09 5.33
CA MET A 1 -0.77 -39.00 5.94
C MET A 1 0.61 -38.41 5.71
N LEU A 2 1.12 -37.62 6.65
CA LEU A 2 2.46 -37.03 6.56
C LEU A 2 3.25 -37.49 7.79
N ARG A 3 4.16 -38.45 7.60
CA ARG A 3 5.20 -38.76 8.57
C ARG A 3 6.37 -37.82 8.28
N VAL A 4 6.68 -36.93 9.21
CA VAL A 4 7.95 -36.20 9.24
C VAL A 4 8.92 -37.07 10.03
N GLN A 5 9.89 -37.67 9.34
CA GLN A 5 11.12 -38.15 9.96
C GLN A 5 12.19 -37.12 9.63
N GLN A 6 12.59 -36.36 10.63
CA GLN A 6 13.74 -35.46 10.53
C GLN A 6 14.87 -36.12 11.31
N SER A 7 15.81 -36.71 10.58
CA SER A 7 17.08 -37.17 11.14
C SER A 7 17.90 -35.94 11.48
N ASP A 8 18.29 -35.81 12.74
CA ASP A 8 19.16 -34.78 13.28
C ASP A 8 20.48 -34.71 12.49
N VAL A 9 20.61 -33.71 11.63
CA VAL A 9 21.88 -33.36 10.98
C VAL A 9 22.31 -31.99 11.50
N CYS A 10 23.01 -32.07 12.63
CA CYS A 10 24.00 -31.16 13.21
C CYS A 10 24.19 -29.79 12.51
N LEU A 11 23.38 -28.79 12.89
CA LEU A 11 23.76 -27.39 12.76
C LEU A 11 24.76 -27.07 13.88
N LEU A 12 26.05 -26.96 13.56
CA LEU A 12 27.14 -26.62 14.51
C LEU A 12 27.04 -25.19 15.10
N ILE A 13 25.92 -24.49 14.86
CA ILE A 13 25.61 -23.17 15.39
C ILE A 13 24.13 -23.21 15.80
N THR A 14 23.84 -23.02 17.09
CA THR A 14 22.46 -23.05 17.59
C THR A 14 21.72 -21.81 17.09
N LEU A 15 20.78 -22.00 16.16
CA LEU A 15 19.90 -20.94 15.71
C LEU A 15 18.80 -20.71 16.73
N LYS A 16 18.41 -19.44 16.93
CA LYS A 16 17.24 -19.08 17.77
C LYS A 16 15.89 -19.40 17.10
N VAL A 17 15.91 -19.96 15.90
CA VAL A 17 14.72 -20.24 15.08
C VAL A 17 14.80 -21.65 14.52
N ASP A 18 13.64 -22.28 14.35
CA ASP A 18 13.52 -23.61 13.74
C ASP A 18 13.84 -23.59 12.24
N VAL A 19 14.27 -24.73 11.70
CA VAL A 19 14.64 -24.89 10.28
C VAL A 19 13.63 -25.76 9.55
N GLY A 20 12.98 -25.16 8.55
CA GLY A 20 12.11 -25.88 7.61
C GLY A 20 12.85 -26.24 6.32
N VAL A 21 12.85 -27.53 5.96
CA VAL A 21 13.33 -27.99 4.65
C VAL A 21 12.15 -27.99 3.68
N VAL A 22 12.24 -27.22 2.59
CA VAL A 22 11.20 -27.11 1.57
C VAL A 22 11.78 -27.44 0.19
N HIS A 23 11.02 -28.18 -0.61
CA HIS A 23 11.36 -28.49 -1.99
C HIS A 23 10.34 -27.82 -2.93
N PHE A 24 10.82 -27.07 -3.91
CA PHE A 24 9.99 -26.43 -4.93
C PHE A 24 10.25 -27.08 -6.28
N THR A 25 9.21 -27.66 -6.87
CA THR A 25 9.22 -28.11 -8.27
C THR A 25 8.50 -27.06 -9.11
N PRO A 26 9.15 -26.47 -10.14
CA PRO A 26 8.48 -25.50 -11.00
C PRO A 26 7.27 -26.14 -11.69
N LEU A 27 6.17 -25.39 -11.77
CA LEU A 27 4.97 -25.84 -12.46
C LEU A 27 5.22 -25.85 -13.97
N THR A 28 4.63 -26.82 -14.68
CA THR A 28 4.64 -26.86 -16.16
C THR A 28 3.94 -25.65 -16.77
N GLN A 29 2.85 -25.20 -16.13
CA GLN A 29 2.15 -23.97 -16.48
C GLN A 29 2.06 -23.04 -15.27
N PRO A 30 2.43 -21.75 -15.40
CA PRO A 30 2.31 -20.80 -14.31
C PRO A 30 0.84 -20.48 -14.03
N LYS A 31 0.49 -20.24 -12.76
CA LYS A 31 -0.88 -19.86 -12.37
C LYS A 31 -1.27 -18.44 -12.82
N ILE A 32 -0.27 -17.60 -13.06
CA ILE A 32 -0.42 -16.20 -13.47
C ILE A 32 0.47 -15.99 -14.69
N GLU A 33 -0.15 -15.70 -15.84
CA GLU A 33 0.53 -15.49 -17.13
C GLU A 33 0.82 -14.00 -17.35
N GLN A 34 1.49 -13.37 -16.38
CA GLN A 34 1.87 -11.97 -16.44
C GLN A 34 3.37 -11.79 -16.18
N PRO A 35 3.99 -10.69 -16.66
CA PRO A 35 5.40 -10.42 -16.40
C PRO A 35 5.69 -10.39 -14.90
N PHE A 36 6.77 -11.04 -14.48
CA PHE A 36 7.12 -11.18 -13.06
C PHE A 36 7.15 -9.82 -12.33
N LYS A 37 7.68 -8.76 -12.97
CA LYS A 37 7.72 -7.43 -12.38
C LYS A 37 6.36 -6.80 -12.12
N LEU A 38 5.36 -7.13 -12.94
CA LEU A 38 3.98 -6.71 -12.71
C LEU A 38 3.39 -7.45 -11.51
N VAL A 39 3.55 -8.77 -11.48
CA VAL A 39 3.07 -9.62 -10.37
C VAL A 39 3.72 -9.19 -9.05
N GLU A 40 5.05 -9.02 -9.04
CA GLU A 40 5.83 -8.53 -7.90
C GLU A 40 5.30 -7.19 -7.40
N LYS A 41 5.08 -6.22 -8.31
CA LYS A 41 4.55 -4.90 -7.95
C LYS A 41 3.16 -5.00 -7.32
N VAL A 42 2.23 -5.75 -7.90
CA VAL A 42 0.87 -5.88 -7.36
C VAL A 42 0.90 -6.57 -5.99
N VAL A 43 1.57 -7.72 -5.88
CA VAL A 43 1.65 -8.49 -4.63
C VAL A 43 2.29 -7.67 -3.51
N GLN A 44 3.40 -6.98 -3.79
CA GLN A 44 4.09 -6.15 -2.80
C GLN A 44 3.20 -5.02 -2.25
N ASN A 45 2.44 -4.35 -3.13
CA ASN A 45 1.53 -3.28 -2.72
C ASN A 45 0.36 -3.81 -1.88
N VAL A 46 -0.21 -4.96 -2.26
CA VAL A 46 -1.29 -5.61 -1.48
C VAL A 46 -0.81 -5.98 -0.08
N PHE A 47 0.38 -6.57 0.05
CA PHE A 47 0.92 -7.02 1.34
C PHE A 47 1.60 -5.93 2.19
N GLN A 48 1.67 -4.68 1.70
CA GLN A 48 2.24 -3.58 2.45
C GLN A 48 1.51 -3.34 3.78
N PHE A 49 0.18 -3.45 3.79
CA PHE A 49 -0.65 -3.20 4.97
C PHE A 49 -1.40 -4.46 5.43
N ARG A 50 -0.68 -5.41 6.04
CA ARG A 50 -1.23 -6.71 6.48
C ARG A 50 -2.45 -6.62 7.41
N ARG A 51 -2.59 -5.53 8.17
CA ARG A 51 -3.70 -5.30 9.13
C ARG A 51 -4.85 -4.46 8.57
N LYS A 52 -4.77 -4.05 7.30
CA LYS A 52 -5.81 -3.26 6.61
C LYS A 52 -6.47 -4.11 5.51
N TYR A 53 -7.55 -3.58 4.96
CA TYR A 53 -8.21 -4.16 3.80
C TYR A 53 -7.38 -3.98 2.53
N CYS A 54 -7.51 -4.92 1.58
CA CYS A 54 -6.67 -5.01 0.39
C CYS A 54 -6.72 -3.73 -0.47
N HIS A 55 -7.87 -3.05 -0.52
CA HIS A 55 -8.02 -1.81 -1.28
C HIS A 55 -7.06 -0.71 -0.83
N ARG A 56 -6.63 -0.70 0.45
CA ARG A 56 -5.65 0.28 0.95
C ARG A 56 -4.26 0.05 0.37
N GLY A 57 -3.86 -1.22 0.18
CA GLY A 57 -2.60 -1.58 -0.46
C GLY A 57 -2.67 -1.35 -1.97
N LEU A 58 -3.74 -1.82 -2.61
CA LEU A 58 -3.97 -1.63 -4.05
C LEU A 58 -4.03 -0.17 -4.47
N GLY A 59 -4.58 0.71 -3.63
CA GLY A 59 -4.58 2.15 -3.90
C GLY A 59 -3.19 2.76 -4.07
N MET A 60 -2.14 2.14 -3.53
CA MET A 60 -0.77 2.62 -3.69
C MET A 60 -0.19 2.33 -5.09
N LEU A 61 -0.90 1.57 -5.92
CA LEU A 61 -0.58 1.40 -7.34
C LEU A 61 -0.95 2.64 -8.17
N PHE A 62 -1.79 3.52 -7.64
CA PHE A 62 -2.37 4.64 -8.38
C PHE A 62 -1.98 5.99 -7.76
N PRO A 63 -1.78 7.02 -8.61
CA PRO A 63 -1.61 8.40 -8.16
C PRO A 63 -2.75 8.86 -7.27
N GLU A 64 -2.46 9.74 -6.31
CA GLU A 64 -3.44 10.14 -5.29
C GLU A 64 -4.74 10.70 -5.89
N ALA A 65 -4.62 11.49 -6.96
CA ALA A 65 -5.75 12.11 -7.66
C ALA A 65 -6.79 11.11 -8.21
N GLN A 66 -6.35 9.91 -8.62
CA GLN A 66 -7.22 8.91 -9.27
C GLN A 66 -7.33 7.61 -8.45
N ARG A 67 -6.82 7.63 -7.22
CA ARG A 67 -6.66 6.44 -6.38
C ARG A 67 -7.98 5.74 -6.09
N LEU A 68 -8.99 6.48 -5.67
CA LEU A 68 -10.28 5.91 -5.27
C LEU A 68 -10.97 5.23 -6.45
N GLU A 69 -11.09 5.95 -7.57
CA GLU A 69 -11.76 5.48 -8.78
C GLU A 69 -11.05 4.27 -9.39
N ARG A 70 -9.74 4.37 -9.66
CA ARG A 70 -8.99 3.28 -10.30
C ARG A 70 -8.91 2.02 -9.43
N THR A 71 -8.81 2.17 -8.11
CA THR A 71 -8.82 1.02 -7.19
C THR A 71 -10.17 0.32 -7.21
N GLY A 72 -11.27 1.09 -7.18
CA GLY A 72 -12.62 0.53 -7.28
C GLY A 72 -12.82 -0.22 -8.60
N ARG A 73 -12.41 0.39 -9.72
CA ARG A 73 -12.47 -0.22 -11.05
C ARG A 73 -11.63 -1.50 -11.12
N LEU A 74 -10.41 -1.51 -10.55
CA LEU A 74 -9.55 -2.69 -10.52
C LEU A 74 -10.19 -3.85 -9.74
N LEU A 75 -10.72 -3.57 -8.55
CA LEU A 75 -11.37 -4.57 -7.70
C LEU A 75 -12.63 -5.14 -8.34
N GLN A 76 -13.41 -4.29 -9.00
CA GLN A 76 -14.60 -4.70 -9.75
C GLN A 76 -14.23 -5.59 -10.93
N TRP A 77 -13.20 -5.24 -11.70
CA TRP A 77 -12.73 -6.06 -12.83
C TRP A 77 -12.13 -7.39 -12.39
N ALA A 78 -11.48 -7.40 -11.23
CA ALA A 78 -10.86 -8.60 -10.69
C ALA A 78 -11.86 -9.51 -9.94
N ASP A 79 -13.10 -9.05 -9.75
CA ASP A 79 -14.12 -9.70 -8.90
C ASP A 79 -13.59 -10.04 -7.49
N VAL A 80 -12.95 -9.05 -6.86
CA VAL A 80 -12.36 -9.20 -5.52
C VAL A 80 -13.07 -8.28 -4.53
N ASP A 81 -13.53 -8.86 -3.42
CA ASP A 81 -14.15 -8.09 -2.35
C ASP A 81 -13.15 -7.10 -1.71
N PRO A 82 -13.46 -5.78 -1.71
CA PRO A 82 -12.58 -4.73 -1.18
C PRO A 82 -12.32 -4.83 0.33
N THR A 83 -13.10 -5.63 1.07
CA THR A 83 -13.01 -5.82 2.52
C THR A 83 -12.14 -7.01 2.91
N LEU A 84 -11.64 -7.78 1.93
CA LEU A 84 -10.70 -8.87 2.21
C LEU A 84 -9.36 -8.32 2.71
N ARG A 85 -8.77 -9.05 3.65
CA ARG A 85 -7.39 -8.80 4.12
C ARG A 85 -6.39 -9.47 3.17
N PRO A 86 -5.15 -8.97 3.07
CA PRO A 86 -4.13 -9.56 2.20
C PRO A 86 -3.90 -11.06 2.39
N CYS A 87 -3.98 -11.56 3.63
CA CYS A 87 -3.83 -12.99 3.93
C CYS A 87 -5.01 -13.87 3.48
N GLN A 88 -6.16 -13.27 3.14
CA GLN A 88 -7.34 -13.97 2.67
C GLN A 88 -7.39 -14.05 1.13
N LEU A 89 -6.47 -13.38 0.44
CA LEU A 89 -6.41 -13.40 -1.02
C LEU A 89 -5.72 -14.67 -1.51
N SER A 90 -6.37 -15.36 -2.44
CA SER A 90 -5.85 -16.55 -3.09
C SER A 90 -4.99 -16.20 -4.31
N VAL A 91 -4.28 -17.19 -4.85
CA VAL A 91 -3.50 -17.02 -6.09
C VAL A 91 -4.41 -16.67 -7.29
N SER A 92 -5.65 -17.15 -7.31
CA SER A 92 -6.60 -16.78 -8.38
C SER A 92 -7.02 -15.31 -8.29
N HIS A 93 -7.20 -14.75 -7.08
CA HIS A 93 -7.43 -13.31 -6.93
C HIS A 93 -6.23 -12.50 -7.46
N PHE A 94 -5.01 -12.93 -7.17
CA PHE A 94 -3.82 -12.28 -7.71
C PHE A 94 -3.72 -12.38 -9.23
N LYS A 95 -4.14 -13.50 -9.83
CA LYS A 95 -4.25 -13.62 -11.28
C LYS A 95 -5.17 -12.53 -11.84
N SER A 96 -6.41 -12.45 -11.36
CA SER A 96 -7.39 -11.48 -11.84
C SER A 96 -6.96 -10.02 -11.60
N LEU A 97 -6.35 -9.73 -10.45
CA LEU A 97 -5.79 -8.41 -10.15
C LEU A 97 -4.64 -8.04 -11.10
N CYS A 98 -3.75 -8.97 -11.41
CA CYS A 98 -2.65 -8.72 -12.34
C CYS A 98 -3.18 -8.51 -13.77
N ASP A 99 -4.17 -9.29 -14.20
CA ASP A 99 -4.80 -9.14 -15.52
C ASP A 99 -5.53 -7.79 -15.64
N GLY A 100 -6.29 -7.39 -14.62
CA GLY A 100 -6.96 -6.09 -14.58
C GLY A 100 -5.98 -4.91 -14.54
N TYR A 101 -4.92 -5.03 -13.74
CA TYR A 101 -3.90 -3.98 -13.65
C TYR A 101 -3.08 -3.88 -14.94
N ARG A 102 -2.82 -5.00 -15.63
CA ARG A 102 -2.15 -5.01 -16.93
C ARG A 102 -2.93 -4.18 -17.95
N ARG A 103 -4.26 -4.38 -18.04
CA ARG A 103 -5.13 -3.59 -18.91
C ARG A 103 -5.03 -2.09 -18.62
N MET A 104 -4.99 -1.70 -17.34
CA MET A 104 -4.82 -0.29 -16.97
C MET A 104 -3.44 0.27 -17.32
N CYS A 105 -2.39 -0.54 -17.28
CA CYS A 105 -1.05 -0.15 -17.73
C CYS A 105 -0.95 -0.05 -19.25
N ASP A 106 -1.72 -0.86 -19.99
CA ASP A 106 -1.78 -0.77 -21.45
C ASP A 106 -2.53 0.51 -21.88
N GLU A 107 -3.53 0.98 -21.10
CA GLU A 107 -4.20 2.28 -21.28
C GLU A 107 -3.28 3.47 -20.92
N ASP A 108 -2.51 3.36 -19.82
CA ASP A 108 -1.61 4.41 -19.34
C ASP A 108 -0.21 3.82 -18.99
N PRO A 109 0.76 3.91 -19.91
CA PRO A 109 2.09 3.34 -19.71
C PRO A 109 2.85 3.92 -18.51
N HIS A 110 2.55 5.17 -18.10
CA HIS A 110 3.23 5.82 -16.97
C HIS A 110 2.86 5.19 -15.63
N LEU A 111 1.71 4.52 -15.57
CA LEU A 111 1.23 3.85 -14.36
C LEU A 111 2.18 2.75 -13.89
N PHE A 112 2.84 2.05 -14.81
CA PHE A 112 3.80 1.03 -14.44
C PHE A 112 5.06 1.61 -13.78
N ALA A 113 5.51 2.79 -14.20
CA ALA A 113 6.65 3.49 -13.61
C ALA A 113 6.30 4.26 -12.32
N TYR A 114 5.01 4.51 -12.06
CA TYR A 114 4.56 5.24 -10.87
C TYR A 114 5.02 4.57 -9.56
N ASN A 115 5.50 5.40 -8.63
CA ASN A 115 5.94 5.02 -7.30
C ASN A 115 5.40 6.00 -6.24
N PHE A 116 4.46 5.52 -5.42
CA PHE A 116 3.82 6.34 -4.38
C PHE A 116 4.81 6.91 -3.34
N ARG A 117 5.98 6.31 -3.16
CA ARG A 117 7.00 6.82 -2.22
C ARG A 117 7.59 8.13 -2.69
N GLU A 118 7.76 8.30 -4.01
CA GLU A 118 8.27 9.55 -4.58
C GLU A 118 7.23 10.67 -4.44
N GLU A 119 5.95 10.36 -4.68
CA GLU A 119 4.84 11.29 -4.41
C GLU A 119 4.84 11.75 -2.94
N LEU A 120 4.97 10.80 -1.99
CA LEU A 120 5.01 11.11 -0.56
C LEU A 120 6.23 11.98 -0.17
N LYS A 121 7.40 11.75 -0.78
CA LYS A 121 8.60 12.58 -0.55
C LYS A 121 8.38 14.00 -1.07
N ASN A 122 7.77 14.14 -2.24
CA ASN A 122 7.50 15.43 -2.86
C ASN A 122 6.49 16.24 -2.03
N SER A 123 5.44 15.61 -1.50
CA SER A 123 4.48 16.28 -0.61
C SER A 123 5.14 16.78 0.68
N LYS A 124 6.08 16.03 1.26
CA LYS A 124 6.87 16.47 2.43
C LYS A 124 7.78 17.65 2.10
N ARG A 125 8.47 17.61 0.95
CA ARG A 125 9.31 18.73 0.49
C ARG A 125 8.48 19.98 0.25
N ALA A 126 7.32 19.87 -0.40
CA ALA A 126 6.41 20.99 -0.61
C ALA A 126 5.91 21.60 0.72
N GLY A 127 5.57 20.75 1.70
CA GLY A 127 5.22 21.20 3.05
C GLY A 127 6.36 21.93 3.75
N LEU A 128 7.59 21.44 3.62
CA LEU A 128 8.78 22.09 4.18
C LEU A 128 9.07 23.44 3.51
N THR A 129 8.99 23.53 2.18
CA THR A 129 9.15 24.80 1.46
C THR A 129 8.12 25.83 1.91
N ARG A 130 6.85 25.42 2.08
CA ARG A 130 5.77 26.29 2.59
C ARG A 130 6.02 26.76 4.03
N ALA A 131 6.60 25.90 4.87
CA ALA A 131 6.96 26.27 6.23
C ALA A 131 8.16 27.25 6.27
N LEU A 132 9.16 27.07 5.41
CA LEU A 132 10.33 27.95 5.32
C LEU A 132 9.96 29.34 4.78
N THR A 133 9.11 29.43 3.75
CA THR A 133 8.62 30.73 3.25
C THR A 133 7.78 31.44 4.31
N ALA A 134 6.98 30.72 5.10
CA ALA A 134 6.22 31.28 6.21
C ALA A 134 7.08 31.74 7.40
N THR A 135 8.32 31.26 7.55
CA THR A 135 9.25 31.76 8.57
C THR A 135 10.02 33.00 8.14
N HIS A 136 10.22 33.20 6.84
CA HIS A 136 10.93 34.39 6.32
C HIS A 136 10.09 35.68 6.40
N ASP A 137 8.78 35.54 6.65
CA ASP A 137 7.79 36.62 6.81
C ASP A 137 7.49 36.94 8.29
N LYS A 138 8.27 36.40 9.24
CA LYS A 138 8.08 36.65 10.68
C LYS A 138 8.84 37.86 11.22
N HIS A 139 9.70 38.48 10.42
CA HIS A 139 10.42 39.70 10.82
C HIS A 139 9.64 41.00 10.52
N GLN A 140 8.40 40.91 10.00
CA GLN A 140 7.57 42.06 9.67
C GLN A 140 6.11 41.89 10.12
N LEU A 141 5.84 41.39 11.33
CA LEU A 141 4.47 41.40 11.89
C LEU A 141 4.49 41.78 13.38
N PRO A 142 3.53 42.62 13.84
CA PRO A 142 3.48 43.11 15.22
C PRO A 142 3.10 42.00 16.21
N ALA A 143 3.55 42.14 17.46
CA ALA A 143 3.53 41.13 18.53
C ALA A 143 2.13 40.68 19.06
N ILE A 144 1.04 40.90 18.33
CA ILE A 144 -0.34 40.69 18.80
C ILE A 144 -1.05 39.46 18.20
N LEU A 145 -0.31 38.52 17.60
CA LEU A 145 -0.89 37.31 17.01
C LEU A 145 -0.07 36.05 17.30
N TRP A 146 0.29 35.80 18.57
CA TRP A 146 0.98 34.55 18.96
C TRP A 146 0.05 33.49 19.57
N GLU A 147 -1.23 33.77 19.82
CA GLU A 147 -2.08 32.80 20.53
C GLU A 147 -2.69 31.71 19.64
N ASN A 148 -2.65 31.81 18.31
CA ASN A 148 -3.33 30.83 17.44
C ASN A 148 -2.42 30.22 16.38
N VAL A 149 -1.29 29.64 16.79
CA VAL A 149 -0.55 28.67 15.94
C VAL A 149 -1.07 27.26 16.26
N TYR A 150 -2.26 26.93 15.78
CA TYR A 150 -2.74 25.55 15.82
C TYR A 150 -2.04 24.74 14.72
N CYS A 151 -1.14 23.85 15.14
CA CYS A 151 -0.55 22.83 14.30
C CYS A 151 -1.63 21.78 14.00
N THR A 152 -2.36 21.90 12.89
CA THR A 152 -3.34 20.87 12.49
C THR A 152 -2.58 19.65 11.97
N LYS A 153 -2.57 18.57 12.77
CA LYS A 153 -2.12 17.24 12.34
C LYS A 153 -3.11 16.67 11.30
N PRO A 154 -2.66 15.98 10.24
CA PRO A 154 -3.55 15.27 9.36
C PRO A 154 -3.89 13.91 10.00
N ASN A 155 -5.20 13.63 10.10
CA ASN A 155 -5.85 12.43 10.62
C ASN A 155 -6.05 12.39 12.15
N ASN A 156 -7.27 12.63 12.64
CA ASN A 156 -8.31 11.60 12.79
C ASN A 156 -9.59 12.20 13.42
N GLU A 157 -10.76 11.88 12.85
CA GLU A 157 -12.12 11.86 13.45
C GLU A 157 -12.51 12.89 14.52
N GLN A 158 -13.53 13.72 14.24
CA GLN A 158 -14.52 14.09 15.26
C GLN A 158 -15.95 14.07 14.70
N PHE A 159 -16.79 13.37 15.46
CA PHE A 159 -18.20 13.07 15.29
C PHE A 159 -19.09 14.32 15.32
N SER A 160 -20.26 14.24 14.69
CA SER A 160 -21.37 15.18 14.83
C SER A 160 -22.06 15.06 16.19
N PHE A 161 -22.47 16.20 16.75
CA PHE A 161 -23.64 16.24 17.63
C PHE A 161 -24.40 17.56 17.42
N SER A 162 -25.66 17.45 17.03
CA SER A 162 -26.63 18.55 16.99
C SER A 162 -27.20 18.81 18.38
N ALA A 163 -27.39 20.09 18.74
CA ALA A 163 -28.50 20.60 19.56
C ALA A 163 -28.45 22.13 19.51
N MET A 164 -29.39 22.77 18.81
CA MET A 164 -30.63 23.41 19.32
C MET A 164 -30.43 24.86 19.75
N SER A 165 -31.13 25.73 19.03
CA SER A 165 -31.36 27.15 19.31
C SER A 165 -31.94 27.37 20.69
N THR A 166 -31.66 28.54 21.27
CA THR A 166 -32.68 29.54 21.63
C THR A 166 -32.03 30.91 21.51
#